data_AF-A0A4S4K4N4-F1
#
_entry.id   AF-A0A4S4K4N4-F1
#
_cell.length_a   1.000
_cell.length_b   1.000
_cell.length_c   1.000
_cell.angle_alpha   90.00
_cell.angle_beta   90.00
_cell.angle_gamma   90.00
#
_symmetry.space_group_name_H-M   'P 1'
#
loop_
_entity.id
_entity.type
_entity.pdbx_description
1 polymer ?
#
loop_
_entity_poly.entity_id
_entity_poly.type
_entity_poly.pdbx_seq_one_letter_code
_entity_poly.pdbx_strand_id
1 'polypeptide(L)'
;MVVQVDDINSNKPEELEPEPEPKPAATSSKENRRKQTQDRSEDEEMEGVWQQKFVPTYLLFIGSLKNPWDKNSTKQEINELQRIWSVVFPTSNEVVTDRCIIHKVAAQRGYEYCNNMTKAAAIAILKEWETAGITTKDDRITYIQANLEPYFKCMMSDPENLCGMFESSVILQTFAIHLSSTAGSLIWYGNPVGGLALAAAAVERGFVLWKTGHILSKNKLAARIKICATEDERKRAKKSNACLIYFSHATWGRTTRQYMWNLTKKMWKAIIFKVQVYKRAAKNCKDLESDGFESNQDVRALLIVANPDDNDNDYNGGDDNEEELLD
;
A
#
# COMPACT_ATOMS: atom_id res chain seq x y z
N MET A 1 4.65 71.34 43.10
CA MET A 1 4.62 71.52 41.63
C MET A 1 3.22 71.15 41.19
N VAL A 2 2.21 72.03 41.13
CA VAL A 2 2.06 73.30 40.36
C VAL A 2 2.20 72.97 38.87
N VAL A 3 1.09 72.69 38.15
CA VAL A 3 0.22 73.62 37.37
C VAL A 3 0.54 73.41 35.86
N GLN A 4 -0.36 73.39 34.86
CA GLN A 4 -1.82 73.53 34.69
C GLN A 4 -2.09 73.51 33.15
N VAL A 5 -3.32 73.18 32.73
CA VAL A 5 -4.08 73.64 31.52
C VAL A 5 -3.48 73.51 30.09
N ASP A 6 -4.20 73.45 28.96
CA ASP A 6 -5.57 73.90 28.57
C ASP A 6 -6.11 73.13 27.34
N ASP A 7 -7.41 73.34 27.10
CA ASP A 7 -8.34 72.78 26.10
C ASP A 7 -8.12 73.10 24.60
N ILE A 8 -8.58 72.16 23.75
CA ILE A 8 -9.50 72.27 22.58
C ILE A 8 -9.49 73.59 21.75
N ASN A 9 -9.20 73.54 20.43
CA ASN A 9 -10.20 73.60 19.32
C ASN A 9 -9.62 73.90 17.90
N SER A 10 -10.13 73.16 16.90
CA SER A 10 -10.54 73.49 15.52
C SER A 10 -9.70 74.32 14.50
N ASN A 11 -9.76 73.78 13.26
CA ASN A 11 -9.82 74.41 11.92
C ASN A 11 -8.51 75.01 11.37
N LYS A 12 -8.13 74.90 10.08
CA LYS A 12 -8.71 74.41 8.81
C LYS A 12 -7.53 74.32 7.78
N PRO A 13 -7.70 73.99 6.48
CA PRO A 13 -6.79 73.17 5.69
C PRO A 13 -5.81 73.97 4.82
N GLU A 14 -4.78 73.30 4.29
CA GLU A 14 -3.93 73.85 3.24
C GLU A 14 -3.78 72.86 2.08
N GLU A 15 -3.66 73.45 0.90
CA GLU A 15 -4.16 73.03 -0.40
C GLU A 15 -3.07 72.31 -1.22
N LEU A 16 -3.50 71.34 -2.02
CA LEU A 16 -2.68 70.50 -2.90
C LEU A 16 -2.27 71.24 -4.18
N GLU A 17 -1.03 71.04 -4.63
CA GLU A 17 -0.60 71.16 -6.03
C GLU A 17 0.54 70.15 -6.34
N PRO A 18 0.78 69.75 -7.61
CA PRO A 18 0.53 68.37 -8.04
C PRO A 18 1.77 67.50 -8.39
N GLU A 19 1.50 66.21 -8.57
CA GLU A 19 2.38 65.09 -8.95
C GLU A 19 3.07 65.21 -10.33
N PRO A 20 4.26 64.62 -10.52
CA PRO A 20 4.77 64.26 -11.85
C PRO A 20 4.38 62.82 -12.22
N GLU A 21 3.81 62.65 -13.42
CA GLU A 21 3.34 61.37 -13.98
C GLU A 21 4.44 60.28 -14.11
N PRO A 22 4.14 59.00 -13.80
CA PRO A 22 4.96 57.87 -14.20
C PRO A 22 4.46 57.19 -15.49
N LYS A 23 5.42 56.95 -16.40
CA LYS A 23 5.30 56.18 -17.66
C LYS A 23 4.79 54.73 -17.45
N PRO A 24 4.15 54.11 -18.46
CA PRO A 24 3.38 52.88 -18.29
C PRO A 24 4.26 51.63 -18.13
N ALA A 25 3.96 50.83 -17.09
CA ALA A 25 4.53 49.51 -16.88
C ALA A 25 3.65 48.40 -17.50
N ALA A 26 4.34 47.46 -18.13
CA ALA A 26 3.83 46.38 -18.97
C ALA A 26 2.83 45.41 -18.30
N THR A 27 1.88 44.94 -19.11
CA THR A 27 0.78 43.99 -18.84
C THR A 27 1.21 42.51 -18.64
N SER A 28 2.49 42.22 -18.36
CA SER A 28 3.04 40.86 -18.39
C SER A 28 2.78 39.97 -17.14
N SER A 29 2.30 40.52 -16.03
CA SER A 29 2.29 39.80 -14.74
C SER A 29 1.00 39.02 -14.43
N LYS A 30 -0.13 39.35 -15.07
CA LYS A 30 -1.42 38.69 -14.81
C LYS A 30 -1.60 37.36 -15.56
N GLU A 31 -0.94 37.19 -16.69
CA GLU A 31 -1.08 35.99 -17.50
C GLU A 31 -0.29 34.80 -16.96
N ASN A 32 0.93 35.04 -16.45
CA ASN A 32 1.73 33.99 -15.81
C ASN A 32 1.11 33.47 -14.51
N ARG A 33 0.47 34.33 -13.70
CA ARG A 33 -0.25 33.91 -12.49
C ARG A 33 -1.49 33.06 -12.79
N ARG A 34 -2.23 33.39 -13.87
CA ARG A 34 -3.40 32.60 -14.29
C ARG A 34 -3.00 31.22 -14.82
N LYS A 35 -1.96 31.13 -15.65
CA LYS A 35 -1.45 29.85 -16.17
C LYS A 35 -0.99 28.92 -15.04
N GLN A 36 -0.22 29.45 -14.09
CA GLN A 36 0.32 28.66 -12.97
C GLN A 36 -0.76 28.17 -11.97
N THR A 37 -1.89 28.87 -11.87
CA THR A 37 -3.00 28.45 -10.99
C THR A 37 -3.87 27.38 -11.65
N GLN A 38 -4.05 27.46 -12.97
CA GLN A 38 -4.85 26.51 -13.73
C GLN A 38 -4.13 25.17 -13.94
N ASP A 39 -2.83 25.23 -14.27
CA ASP A 39 -1.96 24.04 -14.43
C ASP A 39 -1.95 23.19 -13.13
N ARG A 40 -1.82 23.87 -11.98
CA ARG A 40 -1.87 23.21 -10.67
C ARG A 40 -3.22 22.57 -10.35
N SER A 41 -4.33 23.20 -10.76
CA SER A 41 -5.66 22.61 -10.52
C SER A 41 -5.94 21.39 -11.39
N GLU A 42 -5.39 21.38 -12.62
CA GLU A 42 -5.50 20.24 -13.54
C GLU A 42 -4.63 19.07 -13.06
N ASP A 43 -3.41 19.35 -12.58
CA ASP A 43 -2.53 18.33 -11.96
C ASP A 43 -3.13 17.72 -10.69
N GLU A 44 -3.73 18.54 -9.82
CA GLU A 44 -4.40 18.07 -8.60
C GLU A 44 -5.63 17.19 -8.93
N GLU A 45 -6.38 17.54 -9.98
CA GLU A 45 -7.50 16.72 -10.47
C GLU A 45 -7.02 15.39 -11.06
N MET A 46 -5.98 15.41 -11.89
CA MET A 46 -5.38 14.21 -12.49
C MET A 46 -4.83 13.26 -11.42
N GLU A 47 -4.13 13.78 -10.41
CA GLU A 47 -3.66 13.00 -9.27
C GLU A 47 -4.85 12.41 -8.48
N GLY A 48 -5.89 13.21 -8.27
CA GLY A 48 -7.13 12.74 -7.63
C GLY A 48 -7.77 11.57 -8.38
N VAL A 49 -7.89 11.66 -9.71
CA VAL A 49 -8.45 10.60 -10.56
C VAL A 49 -7.54 9.37 -10.57
N TRP A 50 -6.22 9.56 -10.63
CA TRP A 50 -5.23 8.48 -10.56
C TRP A 50 -5.39 7.68 -9.26
N GLN A 51 -5.40 8.36 -8.11
CA GLN A 51 -5.50 7.71 -6.79
C GLN A 51 -6.87 7.08 -6.54
N GLN A 52 -7.95 7.69 -7.02
CA GLN A 52 -9.31 7.26 -6.70
C GLN A 52 -9.89 6.27 -7.73
N LYS A 53 -9.36 6.22 -8.96
CA LYS A 53 -9.91 5.41 -10.05
C LYS A 53 -8.88 4.48 -10.67
N PHE A 54 -7.74 5.01 -11.11
CA PHE A 54 -6.74 4.19 -11.81
C PHE A 54 -6.13 3.13 -10.88
N VAL A 55 -5.53 3.56 -9.78
CA VAL A 55 -4.86 2.66 -8.82
C VAL A 55 -5.84 1.61 -8.28
N PRO A 56 -7.05 1.96 -7.81
CA PRO A 56 -8.01 0.98 -7.33
C PRO A 56 -8.43 -0.05 -8.39
N THR A 57 -8.57 0.37 -9.66
CA THR A 57 -8.91 -0.54 -10.76
C THR A 57 -7.78 -1.52 -11.04
N TYR A 58 -6.55 -1.04 -11.08
CA TYR A 58 -5.37 -1.89 -11.29
C TYR A 58 -5.11 -2.86 -10.12
N LEU A 59 -5.30 -2.42 -8.87
CA LEU A 59 -5.20 -3.31 -7.72
C LEU A 59 -6.30 -4.39 -7.71
N LEU A 60 -7.50 -4.07 -8.21
CA LEU A 60 -8.57 -5.06 -8.37
C LEU A 60 -8.19 -6.11 -9.43
N PHE A 61 -7.60 -5.69 -10.55
CA PHE A 61 -7.03 -6.58 -11.54
C PHE A 61 -6.01 -7.53 -10.91
N ILE A 62 -4.98 -7.01 -10.23
CA ILE A 62 -3.97 -7.84 -9.55
C ILE A 62 -4.61 -8.81 -8.57
N GLY A 63 -5.56 -8.34 -7.76
CA GLY A 63 -6.25 -9.16 -6.78
C GLY A 63 -7.11 -10.28 -7.41
N SER A 64 -7.48 -10.17 -8.68
CA SER A 64 -8.19 -11.22 -9.40
C SER A 64 -7.28 -12.32 -9.96
N LEU A 65 -5.97 -12.06 -10.07
CA LEU A 65 -5.02 -12.99 -10.69
C LEU A 65 -4.80 -14.25 -9.86
N LYS A 66 -4.46 -15.34 -10.56
CA LYS A 66 -4.03 -16.58 -9.90
C LYS A 66 -2.66 -16.45 -9.20
N ASN A 67 -1.82 -15.56 -9.72
CA ASN A 67 -0.55 -15.21 -9.12
C ASN A 67 -0.50 -13.69 -8.90
N PRO A 68 -0.96 -13.17 -7.74
CA PRO A 68 -1.00 -11.73 -7.49
C PRO A 68 0.39 -11.08 -7.34
N TRP A 69 1.44 -11.90 -7.27
CA TRP A 69 2.83 -11.45 -7.17
C TRP A 69 3.47 -11.13 -8.53
N ASP A 70 3.01 -11.82 -9.57
CA ASP A 70 3.48 -11.65 -10.93
C ASP A 70 2.31 -11.16 -11.76
N LYS A 71 2.27 -9.85 -11.91
CA LYS A 71 1.17 -9.13 -12.53
C LYS A 71 1.14 -9.39 -14.05
N ASN A 72 2.29 -9.71 -14.61
CA ASN A 72 2.44 -10.16 -15.99
C ASN A 72 2.38 -11.69 -16.15
N SER A 73 1.93 -12.44 -15.13
CA SER A 73 1.81 -13.91 -15.19
C SER A 73 0.91 -14.40 -16.33
N THR A 74 -0.01 -13.56 -16.81
CA THR A 74 -0.88 -13.83 -17.96
C THR A 74 -0.34 -13.27 -19.28
N LYS A 75 0.80 -12.57 -19.26
CA LYS A 75 1.32 -11.76 -20.37
C LYS A 75 0.35 -10.66 -20.86
N GLN A 76 -0.59 -10.26 -20.01
CA GLN A 76 -1.65 -9.31 -20.33
C GLN A 76 -1.56 -8.02 -19.51
N GLU A 77 -0.58 -7.86 -18.63
CA GLU A 77 -0.54 -6.71 -17.72
C GLU A 77 -0.53 -5.38 -18.48
N ILE A 78 0.34 -5.24 -19.47
CA ILE A 78 0.45 -4.01 -20.26
C ILE A 78 -0.85 -3.72 -21.01
N ASN A 79 -1.47 -4.75 -21.59
CA ASN A 79 -2.76 -4.60 -22.27
C ASN A 79 -3.86 -4.18 -21.31
N GLU A 80 -3.85 -4.72 -20.09
CA GLU A 80 -4.84 -4.36 -19.08
C GLU A 80 -4.59 -2.97 -18.50
N LEU A 81 -3.33 -2.58 -18.28
CA LEU A 81 -2.98 -1.21 -17.89
C LEU A 81 -3.41 -0.21 -18.96
N GLN A 82 -3.18 -0.50 -20.24
CA GLN A 82 -3.67 0.33 -21.35
C GLN A 82 -5.20 0.44 -21.30
N ARG A 83 -5.90 -0.67 -21.11
CA ARG A 83 -7.36 -0.69 -21.02
C ARG A 83 -7.87 0.14 -19.84
N ILE A 84 -7.24 0.02 -18.66
CA ILE A 84 -7.58 0.82 -17.49
C ILE A 84 -7.31 2.30 -17.78
N TRP A 85 -6.16 2.63 -18.37
CA TRP A 85 -5.79 4.00 -18.73
C TRP A 85 -6.83 4.64 -19.64
N SER A 86 -7.22 3.96 -20.72
CA SER A 86 -8.23 4.46 -21.67
C SER A 86 -9.63 4.62 -21.05
N VAL A 87 -9.98 3.85 -20.01
CA VAL A 87 -11.25 4.02 -19.29
C VAL A 87 -11.20 5.20 -18.32
N VAL A 88 -10.07 5.39 -17.65
CA VAL A 88 -9.91 6.44 -16.64
C VAL A 88 -9.64 7.81 -17.27
N PHE A 89 -8.85 7.84 -18.35
CA PHE A 89 -8.42 9.03 -19.06
C PHE A 89 -8.80 8.93 -20.56
N PRO A 90 -10.09 8.99 -20.91
CA PRO A 90 -10.56 8.73 -22.28
C PRO A 90 -10.10 9.77 -23.31
N THR A 91 -9.67 10.95 -22.87
CA THR A 91 -9.13 12.02 -23.72
C THR A 91 -7.62 11.93 -23.93
N SER A 92 -6.94 11.05 -23.18
CA SER A 92 -5.49 10.85 -23.29
C SER A 92 -5.16 9.93 -24.46
N ASN A 93 -4.16 10.33 -25.25
CA ASN A 93 -3.62 9.52 -26.36
C ASN A 93 -2.38 8.72 -25.95
N GLU A 94 -2.07 8.66 -24.65
CA GLU A 94 -0.89 7.96 -24.14
C GLU A 94 -0.98 6.45 -24.38
N VAL A 95 0.14 5.88 -24.82
CA VAL A 95 0.30 4.44 -25.04
C VAL A 95 1.12 3.86 -23.90
N VAL A 96 0.51 2.95 -23.14
CA VAL A 96 1.15 2.23 -22.06
C VAL A 96 2.04 1.13 -22.64
N THR A 97 3.34 1.24 -22.43
CA THR A 97 4.33 0.23 -22.81
C THR A 97 5.02 -0.33 -21.58
N ASP A 98 5.76 -1.43 -21.76
CA ASP A 98 6.64 -1.91 -20.70
C ASP A 98 7.64 -0.80 -20.28
N ARG A 99 7.94 -0.79 -18.98
CA ARG A 99 8.79 0.19 -18.27
C ARG A 99 8.46 1.69 -18.48
N CYS A 100 7.35 2.06 -19.11
CA CYS A 100 6.93 3.46 -19.14
C CYS A 100 6.58 3.97 -17.74
N ILE A 101 6.45 5.28 -17.57
CA ILE A 101 6.18 5.88 -16.25
C ILE A 101 4.89 5.33 -15.63
N ILE A 102 3.83 5.20 -16.43
CA ILE A 102 2.53 4.64 -15.99
C ILE A 102 2.73 3.22 -15.45
N HIS A 103 3.45 2.37 -16.19
CA HIS A 103 3.73 1.00 -15.76
C HIS A 103 4.59 0.97 -14.49
N LYS A 104 5.66 1.78 -14.40
CA LYS A 104 6.53 1.83 -13.21
C LYS A 104 5.77 2.27 -11.95
N VAL A 105 4.96 3.33 -12.05
CA VAL A 105 4.19 3.83 -10.91
C VAL A 105 3.10 2.83 -10.53
N ALA A 106 2.39 2.22 -11.48
CA ALA A 106 1.46 1.13 -11.19
C ALA A 106 2.19 -0.05 -10.51
N ALA A 107 3.37 -0.42 -11.02
CA ALA A 107 4.18 -1.49 -10.46
C ALA A 107 4.46 -1.25 -8.98
N GLN A 108 4.92 -0.04 -8.65
CA GLN A 108 5.15 0.43 -7.28
C GLN A 108 3.90 0.32 -6.40
N ARG A 109 2.73 0.77 -6.87
CA ARG A 109 1.47 0.67 -6.12
C ARG A 109 1.08 -0.77 -5.80
N GLY A 110 1.38 -1.72 -6.68
CA GLY A 110 1.16 -3.14 -6.38
C GLY A 110 2.07 -3.69 -5.28
N TYR A 111 3.33 -3.24 -5.20
CA TYR A 111 4.21 -3.60 -4.08
C TYR A 111 3.74 -2.99 -2.75
N GLU A 112 3.33 -1.73 -2.77
CA GLU A 112 2.74 -1.05 -1.61
C GLU A 112 1.48 -1.79 -1.13
N TYR A 113 0.62 -2.21 -2.05
CA TYR A 113 -0.55 -3.03 -1.75
C TYR A 113 -0.20 -4.33 -1.01
N CYS A 114 0.79 -5.08 -1.48
CA CYS A 114 1.25 -6.31 -0.80
C CYS A 114 1.81 -6.02 0.61
N ASN A 115 2.59 -4.94 0.74
CA ASN A 115 3.14 -4.52 2.02
C ASN A 115 2.05 -4.07 3.01
N ASN A 116 1.04 -3.36 2.53
CA ASN A 116 -0.10 -2.94 3.36
C ASN A 116 -0.91 -4.13 3.87
N MET A 117 -1.03 -5.21 3.08
CA MET A 117 -1.63 -6.47 3.52
C MET A 117 -0.86 -7.07 4.71
N THR A 118 0.47 -7.06 4.65
CA THR A 118 1.32 -7.55 5.77
C THR A 118 1.17 -6.69 7.03
N LYS A 119 1.12 -5.35 6.88
CA LYS A 119 0.90 -4.45 8.02
C LYS A 119 -0.45 -4.71 8.68
N ALA A 120 -1.51 -4.87 7.88
CA ALA A 120 -2.84 -5.18 8.40
C ALA A 120 -2.91 -6.54 9.08
N ALA A 121 -2.24 -7.56 8.54
CA ALA A 121 -2.13 -8.87 9.19
C ALA A 121 -1.47 -8.76 10.57
N ALA A 122 -0.38 -8.00 10.70
CA ALA A 122 0.28 -7.79 11.98
C ALA A 122 -0.65 -7.11 13.01
N ILE A 123 -1.40 -6.09 12.60
CA ILE A 123 -2.37 -5.40 13.47
C ILE A 123 -3.52 -6.35 13.88
N ALA A 124 -4.07 -7.10 12.92
CA ALA A 124 -5.17 -8.02 13.16
C ALA A 124 -4.77 -9.12 14.16
N ILE A 125 -3.54 -9.63 14.04
CA ILE A 125 -2.93 -10.59 14.97
C ILE A 125 -2.82 -10.01 16.39
N LEU A 126 -2.34 -8.77 16.55
CA LEU A 126 -2.24 -8.17 17.88
C LEU A 126 -3.62 -8.04 18.55
N LYS A 127 -4.64 -7.61 17.79
CA LYS A 127 -6.03 -7.55 18.27
C LYS A 127 -6.59 -8.91 18.64
N GLU A 128 -6.23 -9.95 17.88
CA GLU A 128 -6.62 -11.32 18.21
C GLU A 128 -5.99 -11.76 19.54
N TRP A 129 -4.74 -11.37 19.82
CA TRP A 129 -4.10 -11.73 21.09
C TRP A 129 -4.78 -11.03 22.25
N GLU A 130 -5.10 -9.74 22.09
CA GLU A 130 -5.85 -8.96 23.07
C GLU A 130 -7.23 -9.59 23.34
N THR A 131 -7.96 -9.94 22.28
CA THR A 131 -9.32 -10.52 22.38
C THR A 131 -9.29 -11.90 23.05
N ALA A 132 -8.27 -12.70 22.76
CA ALA A 132 -8.09 -14.03 23.34
C ALA A 132 -7.41 -14.01 24.72
N GLY A 133 -7.01 -12.84 25.25
CA GLY A 133 -6.30 -12.72 26.52
C GLY A 133 -4.87 -13.28 26.50
N ILE A 134 -4.26 -13.42 25.33
CA ILE A 134 -2.93 -14.00 25.12
C ILE A 134 -1.86 -12.94 25.39
N THR A 135 -1.35 -12.92 26.62
CA THR A 135 -0.41 -11.88 27.07
C THR A 135 1.04 -12.38 27.16
N THR A 136 1.24 -13.68 27.44
CA THR A 136 2.58 -14.23 27.68
C THR A 136 3.21 -14.82 26.42
N LYS A 137 4.53 -15.02 26.48
CA LYS A 137 5.29 -15.68 25.41
C LYS A 137 4.82 -17.13 25.20
N ASP A 138 4.58 -17.85 26.28
CA ASP A 138 4.25 -19.28 26.25
C ASP A 138 2.82 -19.50 25.76
N ASP A 139 1.88 -18.62 26.08
CA ASP A 139 0.52 -18.65 25.54
C ASP A 139 0.53 -18.47 24.02
N ARG A 140 1.34 -17.54 23.50
CA ARG A 140 1.47 -17.32 22.05
C ARG A 140 2.04 -18.55 21.35
N ILE A 141 3.06 -19.18 21.93
CA ILE A 141 3.64 -20.41 21.39
C ILE A 141 2.58 -21.52 21.35
N THR A 142 1.86 -21.70 22.46
CA THR A 142 0.80 -22.70 22.60
C THR A 142 -0.32 -22.47 21.57
N TYR A 143 -0.78 -21.23 21.43
CA TYR A 143 -1.78 -20.84 20.44
C TYR A 143 -1.32 -21.16 19.02
N ILE A 144 -0.09 -20.77 18.66
CA ILE A 144 0.46 -21.01 17.32
C ILE A 144 0.60 -22.50 17.04
N GLN A 145 1.10 -23.29 18.00
CA GLN A 145 1.21 -24.74 17.84
C GLN A 145 -0.15 -25.41 17.62
N ALA A 146 -1.20 -24.94 18.30
CA ALA A 146 -2.55 -25.50 18.18
C ALA A 146 -3.29 -25.08 16.90
N ASN A 147 -2.99 -23.88 16.36
CA ASN A 147 -3.80 -23.25 15.31
C ASN A 147 -3.06 -23.06 13.97
N LEU A 148 -1.73 -23.02 13.94
CA LEU A 148 -0.97 -22.88 12.69
C LEU A 148 -0.67 -24.25 12.06
N GLU A 149 -0.28 -25.24 12.86
CA GLU A 149 0.10 -26.57 12.39
C GLU A 149 -0.92 -27.64 12.86
N PRO A 150 -1.30 -28.62 12.03
CA PRO A 150 -0.94 -28.84 10.63
C PRO A 150 -1.89 -28.19 9.59
N TYR A 151 -3.03 -27.59 10.00
CA TYR A 151 -4.12 -27.20 9.08
C TYR A 151 -4.41 -25.68 8.99
N PHE A 152 -3.52 -24.80 9.46
CA PHE A 152 -3.73 -23.34 9.54
C PHE A 152 -5.17 -22.96 9.93
N LYS A 153 -5.63 -23.51 11.07
CA LYS A 153 -6.96 -23.29 11.63
C LYS A 153 -7.27 -21.81 11.87
N CYS A 154 -6.26 -20.95 12.00
CA CYS A 154 -6.44 -19.50 12.11
C CYS A 154 -7.19 -18.88 10.91
N MET A 155 -7.40 -19.60 9.80
CA MET A 155 -8.21 -19.13 8.68
C MET A 155 -9.73 -19.38 8.86
N MET A 156 -10.11 -20.24 9.81
CA MET A 156 -11.48 -20.71 9.99
C MET A 156 -12.25 -19.79 10.95
N SER A 157 -13.54 -19.53 10.71
CA SER A 157 -14.38 -18.89 11.72
C SER A 157 -14.70 -19.82 12.89
N ASP A 158 -14.68 -21.13 12.64
CA ASP A 158 -14.84 -22.17 13.65
C ASP A 158 -13.69 -23.19 13.48
N PRO A 159 -12.55 -22.95 14.15
CA PRO A 159 -11.36 -23.81 14.13
C PRO A 159 -11.60 -25.26 14.57
N GLU A 160 -12.51 -25.48 15.51
CA GLU A 160 -12.74 -26.81 16.10
C GLU A 160 -13.51 -27.72 15.15
N ASN A 161 -14.51 -27.17 14.45
CA ASN A 161 -15.27 -27.89 13.44
C ASN A 161 -14.70 -27.71 12.01
N LEU A 162 -13.55 -27.04 11.85
CA LEU A 162 -12.92 -26.72 10.56
C LEU A 162 -13.87 -26.05 9.56
N CYS A 163 -14.72 -25.13 10.07
CA CYS A 163 -15.78 -24.49 9.31
C CYS A 163 -15.51 -22.99 9.08
N GLY A 164 -16.03 -22.47 7.96
CA GLY A 164 -15.91 -21.06 7.60
C GLY A 164 -14.48 -20.67 7.17
N MET A 165 -13.95 -21.38 6.18
CA MET A 165 -12.64 -21.09 5.60
C MET A 165 -12.55 -19.65 5.08
N PHE A 166 -11.49 -18.95 5.47
CA PHE A 166 -11.25 -17.52 5.26
C PHE A 166 -12.21 -16.57 6.00
N GLU A 167 -13.02 -17.08 6.93
CA GLU A 167 -13.99 -16.29 7.68
C GLU A 167 -13.53 -15.95 9.11
N SER A 168 -12.26 -16.21 9.45
CA SER A 168 -11.70 -15.78 10.73
C SER A 168 -11.51 -14.26 10.80
N SER A 169 -11.58 -13.71 12.02
CA SER A 169 -11.37 -12.29 12.32
C SER A 169 -10.08 -11.74 11.69
N VAL A 170 -8.97 -12.48 11.82
CA VAL A 170 -7.64 -12.08 11.34
C VAL A 170 -7.56 -12.03 9.82
N ILE A 171 -8.17 -12.99 9.11
CA ILE A 171 -8.22 -13.00 7.65
C ILE A 171 -9.12 -11.88 7.15
N LEU A 172 -10.32 -11.74 7.73
CA LEU A 172 -11.31 -10.75 7.29
C LEU A 172 -10.81 -9.32 7.51
N GLN A 173 -10.14 -9.03 8.63
CA GLN A 173 -9.49 -7.74 8.87
C GLN A 173 -8.39 -7.44 7.87
N THR A 174 -7.54 -8.42 7.58
CA THR A 174 -6.46 -8.28 6.61
C THR A 174 -7.02 -8.05 5.20
N PHE A 175 -8.00 -8.86 4.80
CA PHE A 175 -8.63 -8.78 3.49
C PHE A 175 -9.49 -7.52 3.30
N ALA A 176 -9.92 -6.85 4.39
CA ALA A 176 -10.56 -5.54 4.33
C ALA A 176 -9.67 -4.47 3.67
N ILE A 177 -8.33 -4.62 3.72
CA ILE A 177 -7.41 -3.76 2.98
C ILE A 177 -7.66 -3.88 1.49
N HIS A 178 -7.82 -5.09 0.95
CA HIS A 178 -8.13 -5.25 -0.47
C HIS A 178 -9.41 -4.52 -0.86
N LEU A 179 -10.51 -4.70 -0.11
CA LEU A 179 -11.78 -4.01 -0.41
C LEU A 179 -11.72 -2.49 -0.23
N SER A 180 -10.76 -1.99 0.54
CA SER A 180 -10.54 -0.55 0.73
C SER A 180 -9.69 0.02 -0.39
N SER A 181 -8.59 -0.66 -0.74
CA SER A 181 -7.67 -0.26 -1.82
C SER A 181 -8.30 -0.35 -3.21
N THR A 182 -9.35 -1.16 -3.39
CA THR A 182 -10.07 -1.29 -4.67
C THR A 182 -11.39 -0.52 -4.70
N ALA A 183 -11.70 0.22 -3.63
CA ALA A 183 -12.86 1.07 -3.59
C ALA A 183 -12.68 2.23 -4.59
N GLY A 184 -13.54 2.30 -5.60
CA GLY A 184 -13.42 3.26 -6.70
C GLY A 184 -12.97 2.65 -8.03
N SER A 185 -12.68 1.34 -8.06
CA SER A 185 -12.44 0.61 -9.31
C SER A 185 -13.58 0.79 -10.31
N LEU A 186 -13.22 0.99 -11.58
CA LEU A 186 -14.15 1.21 -12.68
C LEU A 186 -14.45 -0.06 -13.48
N ILE A 187 -13.57 -1.05 -13.38
CA ILE A 187 -13.65 -2.32 -14.11
C ILE A 187 -13.87 -3.47 -13.13
N TRP A 188 -14.80 -4.36 -13.45
CA TRP A 188 -15.04 -5.57 -12.67
C TRP A 188 -14.21 -6.74 -13.18
N TYR A 189 -13.39 -7.33 -12.31
CA TYR A 189 -12.56 -8.50 -12.60
C TYR A 189 -13.05 -9.79 -11.93
N GLY A 190 -14.26 -9.78 -11.37
CA GLY A 190 -14.79 -10.92 -10.63
C GLY A 190 -14.30 -10.96 -9.18
N ASN A 191 -14.35 -12.16 -8.59
CA ASN A 191 -13.94 -12.33 -7.20
C ASN A 191 -12.41 -12.23 -7.08
N PRO A 192 -11.88 -11.47 -6.11
CA PRO A 192 -10.46 -11.25 -5.94
C PRO A 192 -9.77 -12.44 -5.24
N VAL A 193 -9.74 -13.58 -5.93
CA VAL A 193 -9.14 -14.84 -5.45
C VAL A 193 -7.69 -14.65 -5.01
N GLY A 194 -6.88 -13.93 -5.80
CA GLY A 194 -5.50 -13.60 -5.48
C GLY A 194 -5.38 -12.66 -4.28
N GLY A 195 -6.25 -11.67 -4.18
CA GLY A 195 -6.30 -10.74 -3.05
C GLY A 195 -6.61 -11.46 -1.72
N LEU A 196 -7.54 -12.42 -1.74
CA LEU A 196 -7.86 -13.23 -0.57
C LEU A 196 -6.71 -14.19 -0.20
N ALA A 197 -6.13 -14.86 -1.20
CA ALA A 197 -4.98 -15.74 -0.99
C ALA A 197 -3.75 -14.98 -0.45
N LEU A 198 -3.54 -13.75 -0.92
CA LEU A 198 -2.47 -12.87 -0.43
C LEU A 198 -2.71 -12.46 1.02
N ALA A 199 -3.96 -12.16 1.40
CA ALA A 199 -4.32 -11.88 2.79
C ALA A 199 -4.05 -13.10 3.69
N ALA A 200 -4.39 -14.30 3.24
CA ALA A 200 -4.11 -15.53 3.99
C ALA A 200 -2.61 -15.78 4.18
N ALA A 201 -1.80 -15.63 3.11
CA ALA A 201 -0.35 -15.74 3.21
C ALA A 201 0.27 -14.66 4.13
N ALA A 202 -0.27 -13.43 4.11
CA ALA A 202 0.18 -12.36 5.00
C ALA A 202 -0.11 -12.69 6.48
N VAL A 203 -1.29 -13.24 6.77
CA VAL A 203 -1.66 -13.69 8.13
C VAL A 203 -0.80 -14.87 8.57
N GLU A 204 -0.61 -15.89 7.74
CA GLU A 204 0.26 -17.02 8.05
C GLU A 204 1.69 -16.54 8.34
N ARG A 205 2.25 -15.65 7.51
CA ARG A 205 3.53 -15.00 7.77
C ARG A 205 3.56 -14.29 9.11
N GLY A 206 2.51 -13.54 9.42
CA GLY A 206 2.35 -12.86 10.70
C GLY A 206 2.46 -13.84 11.87
N PHE A 207 1.74 -14.96 11.84
CA PHE A 207 1.85 -16.00 12.87
C PHE A 207 3.23 -16.64 12.93
N VAL A 208 3.84 -16.94 11.78
CA VAL A 208 5.18 -17.52 11.70
C VAL A 208 6.24 -16.61 12.33
N LEU A 209 6.10 -15.29 12.22
CA LEU A 209 6.97 -14.33 12.91
C LEU A 209 6.89 -14.43 14.44
N TRP A 210 5.74 -14.86 14.98
CA TRP A 210 5.51 -15.07 16.40
C TRP A 210 5.79 -16.50 16.86
N LYS A 211 6.30 -17.40 16.01
CA LYS A 211 6.49 -18.83 16.34
C LYS A 211 7.37 -19.08 17.57
N THR A 212 8.26 -18.15 17.91
CA THR A 212 9.09 -18.18 19.14
C THR A 212 8.51 -17.37 20.31
N GLY A 213 7.23 -16.99 20.23
CA GLY A 213 6.51 -16.12 21.16
C GLY A 213 6.87 -14.63 21.10
N HIS A 214 7.83 -14.27 20.25
CA HIS A 214 8.27 -12.90 19.97
C HIS A 214 8.90 -12.82 18.57
N ILE A 215 8.86 -11.64 17.96
CA ILE A 215 9.47 -11.37 16.66
C ILE A 215 10.99 -11.24 16.81
N LEU A 216 11.74 -11.97 15.98
CA LEU A 216 13.20 -11.93 15.97
C LEU A 216 13.72 -10.76 15.12
N SER A 217 14.73 -10.05 15.63
CA SER A 217 15.43 -9.01 14.87
C SER A 217 16.33 -9.62 13.79
N LYS A 218 16.67 -8.83 12.75
CA LYS A 218 17.60 -9.25 11.69
C LYS A 218 18.94 -9.76 12.25
N ASN A 219 19.46 -9.12 13.29
CA ASN A 219 20.71 -9.53 13.95
C ASN A 219 20.58 -10.90 14.61
N LYS A 220 19.46 -11.17 15.30
CA LYS A 220 19.18 -12.50 15.89
C LYS A 220 19.02 -13.57 14.81
N LEU A 221 18.38 -13.24 13.70
CA LEU A 221 18.25 -14.16 12.55
C LEU A 221 19.63 -14.46 11.92
N ALA A 222 20.48 -13.44 11.74
CA ALA A 222 21.84 -13.63 11.24
C ALA A 222 22.69 -14.49 12.19
N ALA A 223 22.56 -14.30 13.50
CA ALA A 223 23.24 -15.14 14.49
C ALA A 223 22.84 -16.62 14.37
N ARG A 224 21.55 -16.93 14.09
CA ARG A 224 21.09 -18.32 13.86
C ARG A 224 21.76 -18.99 12.66
N ILE A 225 22.10 -18.22 11.62
CA ILE A 225 22.80 -18.76 10.43
C ILE A 225 24.26 -19.06 10.77
N LYS A 226 24.90 -18.21 11.59
CA LYS A 226 26.31 -18.35 11.97
C LYS A 226 26.60 -19.59 12.82
N ILE A 227 25.62 -20.03 13.63
CA ILE A 227 25.77 -21.21 14.50
C ILE A 227 25.48 -22.55 13.77
N CYS A 228 25.05 -22.54 12.51
CA CYS A 228 24.84 -23.76 11.74
C CYS A 228 26.19 -24.47 11.48
N ALA A 229 26.25 -25.77 11.76
CA ALA A 229 27.48 -26.55 11.66
C ALA A 229 27.77 -26.98 10.21
N THR A 230 26.72 -27.20 9.42
CA THR A 230 26.83 -27.66 8.02
C THR A 230 26.35 -26.59 7.03
N GLU A 231 26.82 -26.67 5.79
CA GLU A 231 26.38 -25.76 4.72
C GLU A 231 24.90 -25.98 4.38
N ASP A 232 24.41 -27.22 4.44
CA ASP A 232 22.99 -27.52 4.20
C ASP A 232 22.07 -26.90 5.25
N GLU A 233 22.45 -26.97 6.53
CA GLU A 233 21.74 -26.27 7.61
C GLU A 233 21.74 -24.75 7.38
N ARG A 234 22.88 -24.21 6.98
CA ARG A 234 23.04 -22.78 6.69
C ARG A 234 22.13 -22.35 5.55
N LYS A 235 22.06 -23.11 4.44
CA LYS A 235 21.17 -22.87 3.30
C LYS A 235 19.69 -22.91 3.73
N ARG A 236 19.29 -23.91 4.52
CA ARG A 236 17.92 -23.99 5.07
C ARG A 236 17.59 -22.81 5.98
N ALA A 237 18.51 -22.41 6.86
CA ALA A 237 18.33 -21.27 7.76
C ALA A 237 18.24 -19.94 7.00
N LYS A 238 19.09 -19.71 5.99
CA LYS A 238 19.02 -18.54 5.10
C LYS A 238 17.64 -18.44 4.44
N LYS A 239 17.17 -19.54 3.84
CA LYS A 239 15.84 -19.60 3.21
C LYS A 239 14.71 -19.33 4.20
N SER A 240 14.74 -19.98 5.36
CA SER A 240 13.74 -19.76 6.41
C SER A 240 13.73 -18.32 6.91
N ASN A 241 14.90 -17.72 7.13
CA ASN A 241 15.01 -16.33 7.57
C ASN A 241 14.53 -15.34 6.50
N ALA A 242 14.78 -15.62 5.21
CA ALA A 242 14.28 -14.80 4.12
C ALA A 242 12.75 -14.72 4.14
N CYS A 243 12.04 -15.82 4.39
CA CYS A 243 10.57 -15.82 4.56
C CYS A 243 10.10 -14.97 5.75
N LEU A 244 10.90 -14.83 6.81
CA LEU A 244 10.58 -13.94 7.92
C LEU A 244 10.82 -12.48 7.56
N ILE A 245 11.87 -12.18 6.79
CA ILE A 245 12.27 -10.79 6.51
C ILE A 245 11.44 -10.20 5.37
N TYR A 246 11.25 -10.96 4.29
CA TYR A 246 10.67 -10.48 3.04
C TYR A 246 9.30 -11.09 2.80
N PHE A 247 8.37 -10.28 2.30
CA PHE A 247 7.07 -10.73 1.80
C PHE A 247 7.03 -10.49 0.30
N SER A 248 7.53 -11.47 -0.46
CA SER A 248 7.74 -11.38 -1.91
C SER A 248 7.31 -12.67 -2.61
N HIS A 249 7.23 -12.64 -3.95
CA HIS A 249 6.98 -13.84 -4.76
C HIS A 249 7.96 -14.96 -4.41
N ALA A 250 9.26 -14.67 -4.36
CA ALA A 250 10.30 -15.66 -4.12
C ALA A 250 10.13 -16.39 -2.78
N THR A 251 9.60 -15.70 -1.76
CA THR A 251 9.51 -16.21 -0.39
C THR A 251 8.13 -16.77 -0.03
N TRP A 252 7.06 -16.13 -0.51
CA TRP A 252 5.67 -16.43 -0.13
C TRP A 252 4.75 -16.77 -1.31
N GLY A 253 5.22 -16.67 -2.55
CA GLY A 253 4.39 -16.95 -3.73
C GLY A 253 3.88 -18.38 -3.80
N ARG A 254 4.67 -19.37 -3.36
CA ARG A 254 4.21 -20.77 -3.27
C ARG A 254 3.06 -20.91 -2.28
N THR A 255 3.22 -20.33 -1.09
CA THR A 255 2.22 -20.34 -0.03
C THR A 255 0.94 -19.64 -0.45
N THR A 256 1.03 -18.45 -1.06
CA THR A 256 -0.13 -17.75 -1.62
C THR A 256 -0.89 -18.64 -2.61
N ARG A 257 -0.18 -19.37 -3.50
CA ARG A 257 -0.84 -20.29 -4.44
C ARG A 257 -1.55 -21.46 -3.76
N GLN A 258 -1.11 -21.91 -2.59
CA GLN A 258 -1.81 -22.95 -1.82
C GLN A 258 -3.17 -22.47 -1.28
N TYR A 259 -3.34 -21.16 -1.12
CA TYR A 259 -4.60 -20.53 -0.72
C TYR A 259 -5.52 -20.18 -1.90
N MET A 260 -5.12 -20.48 -3.13
CA MET A 260 -5.96 -20.31 -4.32
C MET A 260 -7.00 -21.43 -4.38
N TRP A 261 -8.03 -21.31 -3.56
CA TRP A 261 -9.11 -22.28 -3.46
C TRP A 261 -10.30 -21.93 -4.36
N ASN A 262 -10.96 -22.96 -4.87
CA ASN A 262 -12.21 -22.84 -5.62
C ASN A 262 -13.38 -22.63 -4.65
N LEU A 263 -13.53 -21.41 -4.17
CA LEU A 263 -14.63 -21.02 -3.28
C LEU A 263 -15.96 -20.95 -4.04
N THR A 264 -17.01 -21.49 -3.44
CA THR A 264 -18.36 -21.41 -4.01
C THR A 264 -18.91 -19.98 -3.97
N LYS A 265 -19.93 -19.68 -4.79
CA LYS A 265 -20.64 -18.38 -4.75
C LYS A 265 -21.19 -18.07 -3.35
N LYS A 266 -21.63 -19.08 -2.60
CA LYS A 266 -22.15 -18.93 -1.23
C LYS A 266 -21.04 -18.50 -0.27
N MET A 267 -19.87 -19.15 -0.35
CA MET A 267 -18.70 -18.79 0.48
C MET A 267 -18.22 -17.38 0.20
N TRP A 268 -18.11 -17.00 -1.08
CA TRP A 268 -17.75 -15.62 -1.45
C TRP A 268 -18.73 -14.59 -0.90
N LYS A 269 -20.04 -14.84 -1.00
CA LYS A 269 -21.05 -13.95 -0.40
C LYS A 269 -20.87 -13.82 1.11
N ALA A 270 -20.60 -14.92 1.82
CA ALA A 270 -20.37 -14.90 3.26
C ALA A 270 -19.11 -14.09 3.63
N ILE A 271 -17.98 -14.36 2.97
CA ILE A 271 -16.72 -13.64 3.19
C ILE A 271 -16.93 -12.14 2.93
N ILE A 272 -17.44 -11.76 1.76
CA ILE A 272 -17.63 -10.35 1.39
C ILE A 272 -18.57 -9.65 2.38
N PHE A 273 -19.65 -10.31 2.81
CA PHE A 273 -20.56 -9.75 3.80
C PHE A 273 -19.85 -9.48 5.14
N LYS A 274 -19.10 -10.47 5.66
CA LYS A 274 -18.40 -10.35 6.94
C LYS A 274 -17.28 -9.31 6.91
N VAL A 275 -16.53 -9.18 5.81
CA VAL A 275 -15.46 -8.17 5.68
C VAL A 275 -15.98 -6.73 5.81
N GLN A 276 -17.23 -6.45 5.43
CA GLN A 276 -17.77 -5.08 5.49
C GLN A 276 -17.75 -4.49 6.90
N VAL A 277 -17.84 -5.31 7.94
CA VAL A 277 -17.76 -4.87 9.35
C VAL A 277 -16.42 -4.19 9.61
N TYR A 278 -15.32 -4.81 9.16
CA TYR A 278 -13.97 -4.30 9.36
C TYR A 278 -13.65 -3.09 8.46
N LYS A 279 -14.20 -3.05 7.25
CA LYS A 279 -14.07 -1.88 6.37
C LYS A 279 -14.73 -0.63 6.98
N ARG A 280 -15.91 -0.77 7.58
CA ARG A 280 -16.62 0.34 8.23
C ARG A 280 -15.90 0.83 9.48
N ALA A 281 -15.42 -0.08 10.33
CA ALA A 281 -14.65 0.27 11.51
C ALA A 281 -13.38 1.06 11.16
N ALA A 282 -12.65 0.65 10.11
CA ALA A 282 -11.46 1.36 9.65
C ALA A 282 -11.75 2.77 9.10
N LYS A 283 -12.93 2.98 8.50
CA LYS A 283 -13.34 4.32 8.03
C LYS A 283 -13.62 5.26 9.21
N ASN A 284 -14.32 4.78 10.23
CA ASN A 284 -14.70 5.58 11.39
C ASN A 284 -13.50 5.93 12.30
N CYS A 285 -12.42 5.13 12.30
CA CYS A 285 -11.19 5.46 13.05
C CYS A 285 -10.33 6.52 12.34
N LYS A 286 -10.36 6.61 11.00
CA LYS A 286 -9.58 7.59 10.24
C LYS A 286 -10.07 9.03 10.44
N ASP A 287 -11.30 9.23 10.90
CA ASP A 287 -11.84 10.53 11.26
C ASP A 287 -11.27 11.07 12.60
N LEU A 288 -10.42 10.29 13.29
CA LEU A 288 -9.81 10.63 14.59
C LEU A 288 -8.27 10.61 14.59
N GLU A 289 -7.61 10.12 13.54
CA GLU A 289 -6.14 10.02 13.46
C GLU A 289 -5.55 11.04 12.46
N SER A 290 -5.88 12.33 12.64
CA SER A 290 -5.23 13.44 11.91
C SER A 290 -3.88 13.86 12.52
N ASP A 291 -3.45 13.28 13.64
CA ASP A 291 -2.14 13.60 14.24
C ASP A 291 -1.31 12.33 14.44
N GLY A 292 -0.18 12.24 13.73
CA GLY A 292 0.99 11.54 14.27
C GLY A 292 1.44 10.23 13.62
N PHE A 293 1.19 9.97 12.34
CA PHE A 293 2.02 9.03 11.57
C PHE A 293 2.46 9.69 10.28
N GLU A 294 3.70 10.19 10.27
CA GLU A 294 4.37 10.70 9.08
C GLU A 294 4.30 9.66 7.95
N SER A 295 3.39 9.93 7.03
CA SER A 295 3.44 9.41 5.68
C SER A 295 4.74 9.89 5.06
N ASN A 296 5.77 9.05 5.04
CA ASN A 296 6.88 9.18 4.11
C ASN A 296 6.35 8.96 2.68
N GLN A 297 5.59 9.94 2.18
CA GLN A 297 5.37 10.17 0.76
C GLN A 297 6.74 10.53 0.18
N ASP A 298 7.31 9.63 -0.63
CA ASP A 298 8.53 9.93 -1.37
C ASP A 298 8.23 11.10 -2.34
N VAL A 299 8.94 12.21 -2.16
CA VAL A 299 8.84 13.43 -2.96
C VAL A 299 9.16 13.15 -4.44
N ARG A 300 9.79 12.02 -4.78
CA ARG A 300 9.96 11.57 -6.17
C ARG A 300 8.65 11.24 -6.89
N ALA A 301 7.55 11.09 -6.18
CA ALA A 301 6.22 10.98 -6.79
C ALA A 301 5.65 12.35 -7.26
N LEU A 302 6.41 13.46 -7.12
CA LEU A 302 5.93 14.83 -7.39
C LEU A 302 6.61 15.56 -8.55
N LEU A 303 7.22 14.86 -9.52
CA LEU A 303 7.74 15.53 -10.73
C LEU A 303 7.10 14.98 -12.00
N ILE A 304 6.00 15.62 -12.41
CA ILE A 304 5.71 15.85 -13.82
C ILE A 304 6.51 17.11 -14.20
N VAL A 305 7.67 16.94 -14.82
CA VAL A 305 8.16 17.88 -15.83
C VAL A 305 8.82 17.04 -16.91
N ALA A 306 8.22 17.04 -18.08
CA ALA A 306 8.85 16.54 -19.29
C ALA A 306 10.08 17.41 -19.61
N ASN A 307 11.25 16.80 -19.67
CA ASN A 307 12.29 17.16 -20.64
C ASN A 307 13.04 15.88 -21.04
N PRO A 308 13.17 15.60 -22.34
CA PRO A 308 13.86 14.42 -22.84
C PRO A 308 15.34 14.75 -22.99
N ASP A 309 16.11 14.53 -21.94
CA ASP A 309 17.54 14.24 -22.00
C ASP A 309 18.02 14.21 -20.56
N ASP A 310 18.17 13.00 -20.02
CA ASP A 310 19.31 12.65 -19.17
C ASP A 310 19.32 11.13 -19.01
N ASN A 311 20.30 10.55 -19.70
CA ASN A 311 20.83 9.23 -19.42
C ASN A 311 21.23 9.18 -17.94
N ASP A 312 20.63 8.29 -17.17
CA ASP A 312 21.36 7.57 -16.12
C ASP A 312 20.71 6.20 -15.89
N ASN A 313 21.49 5.19 -16.30
CA ASN A 313 21.29 3.80 -15.97
C ASN A 313 21.54 3.59 -14.47
N ASP A 314 20.54 3.15 -13.74
CA ASP A 314 20.74 2.24 -12.61
C ASP A 314 19.44 1.50 -12.31
N TYR A 315 19.17 0.50 -13.14
CA TYR A 315 18.15 -0.52 -12.88
C TYR A 315 18.86 -1.81 -12.46
N ASN A 316 19.18 -1.92 -11.17
CA ASN A 316 19.64 -3.19 -10.60
C ASN A 316 18.41 -4.08 -10.32
N GLY A 317 17.82 -4.58 -11.40
CA GLY A 317 16.91 -5.71 -11.35
C GLY A 317 17.76 -6.95 -11.10
N GLY A 318 17.70 -7.48 -9.88
CA GLY A 318 18.36 -8.72 -9.49
C GLY A 318 17.82 -9.88 -10.31
N ASP A 319 18.50 -10.15 -11.42
CA ASP A 319 18.48 -11.37 -12.19
C ASP A 319 19.90 -11.93 -12.08
N ASP A 320 20.13 -12.80 -11.10
CA ASP A 320 21.36 -13.58 -11.03
C ASP A 320 21.01 -15.06 -11.12
N ASN A 321 21.22 -15.56 -12.33
CA ASN A 321 21.54 -16.94 -12.61
C ASN A 321 22.72 -17.38 -11.73
N GLU A 322 22.51 -18.35 -10.85
CA GLU A 322 23.62 -19.14 -10.29
C GLU A 322 23.68 -20.47 -11.07
N GLU A 323 24.27 -20.41 -12.26
CA GLU A 323 24.89 -21.55 -12.92
C GLU A 323 26.38 -21.22 -13.10
N GLU A 324 27.23 -22.23 -12.84
CA GLU A 324 28.70 -22.22 -12.84
C GLU A 324 29.42 -21.48 -11.70
N LEU A 325 30.00 -22.29 -10.80
CA LEU A 325 31.46 -22.26 -10.58
C LEU A 325 31.88 -23.62 -10.00
N LEU A 326 32.41 -24.47 -10.90
CA LEU A 326 33.30 -25.58 -10.60
C LEU A 326 34.68 -24.99 -10.30
N ASP A 327 35.18 -25.19 -9.08
CA ASP A 327 36.47 -25.85 -8.77
C ASP A 327 36.73 -25.82 -7.25
#